data_AF-R8YHT5-F1
#
_entry.id   AF-R8YHT5-F1
#
_cell.length_a   1.000
_cell.length_b   1.000
_cell.length_c   1.000
_cell.angle_alpha   90.00
_cell.angle_beta   90.00
_cell.angle_gamma   90.00
#
_symmetry.space_group_name_H-M   'P 1'
#
loop_
_entity.id
_entity.type
_entity.pdbx_description
1 polymer ?
#
loop_
_entity_poly.entity_id
_entity_poly.type
_entity_poly.pdbx_seq_one_letter_code
_entity_poly.pdbx_strand_id
1 'polypeptide(L)'
;MSDKNLRDPYNRHLADSSPAWDAYPHEEKVCVITEPLCNDHIKIRNYYMARPYNFMMRINQWAEVANTIELLMAVRFGMEWDMNKFDDRLLSDPGFHTQMYIRFHNYVLKHAMKEGARIVGEFQQTAFKVRFLSAFAVDELLELRNLSKFDQGKEIYGKIQDLKDTFAKLNAARATTDLAQLRMNDGPLFINREMFKKVFNQDFNPKMIQIMKQTREYPGDPINVREKGFY
;
A
#
# COMPACT_ATOMS: atom_id res chain seq x y z
N MET A 1 18.61 -16.71 -10.89
CA MET A 1 17.38 -17.52 -11.04
C MET A 1 17.08 -17.67 -12.51
N SER A 2 16.80 -18.88 -13.01
CA SER A 2 16.44 -19.07 -14.43
C SER A 2 15.02 -18.59 -14.69
N ASP A 3 14.79 -17.93 -15.84
CA ASP A 3 13.48 -17.42 -16.33
C ASP A 3 12.29 -18.39 -16.22
N LYS A 4 12.56 -19.70 -16.07
CA LYS A 4 11.55 -20.75 -15.96
C LYS A 4 10.61 -20.61 -14.74
N ASN A 5 11.04 -19.99 -13.64
CA ASN A 5 10.19 -19.81 -12.45
C ASN A 5 9.31 -18.54 -12.50
N LEU A 6 9.59 -17.61 -13.41
CA LEU A 6 8.85 -16.35 -13.54
C LEU A 6 7.48 -16.52 -14.23
N ARG A 7 7.27 -17.66 -14.92
CA ARG A 7 6.06 -17.92 -15.72
C ARG A 7 5.26 -19.13 -15.25
N ASP A 8 5.63 -19.76 -14.13
CA ASP A 8 4.89 -20.93 -13.63
C ASP A 8 3.53 -20.48 -13.04
N PRO A 9 2.40 -20.89 -13.65
CA PRO A 9 1.05 -20.54 -13.19
C PRO A 9 0.68 -21.15 -11.84
N TYR A 10 1.43 -22.15 -11.37
CA TYR A 10 1.22 -22.80 -10.09
C TYR A 10 2.26 -22.41 -9.04
N ASN A 11 3.18 -21.51 -9.37
CA ASN A 11 4.15 -21.04 -8.39
C ASN A 11 3.44 -20.27 -7.28
N ARG A 12 3.34 -20.94 -6.13
CA ARG A 12 2.85 -20.40 -4.86
C ARG A 12 4.00 -20.09 -3.89
N HIS A 13 5.23 -20.14 -4.37
CA HIS A 13 6.42 -19.92 -3.56
C HIS A 13 7.04 -18.60 -3.95
N LEU A 14 7.11 -17.73 -2.96
CA LEU A 14 7.80 -16.46 -3.04
C LEU A 14 9.31 -16.73 -2.99
N ALA A 15 10.06 -16.13 -3.92
CA ALA A 15 11.50 -16.34 -4.01
C ALA A 15 12.22 -16.05 -2.68
N ASP A 16 13.12 -16.93 -2.22
CA ASP A 16 13.88 -16.72 -0.97
C ASP A 16 14.67 -15.40 -0.98
N SER A 17 15.12 -14.96 -2.15
CA SER A 17 15.83 -13.70 -2.35
C SER A 17 14.91 -12.48 -2.53
N SER A 18 13.60 -12.63 -2.31
CA SER A 18 12.62 -11.58 -2.53
C SER A 18 12.73 -10.47 -1.48
N PRO A 19 12.71 -9.18 -1.89
CA PRO A 19 12.62 -8.08 -0.95
C PRO A 19 11.39 -8.14 -0.03
N ALA A 20 10.30 -8.77 -0.45
CA ALA A 20 9.09 -8.90 0.35
C ALA A 20 9.33 -9.51 1.75
N TRP A 21 10.32 -10.39 1.93
CA TRP A 21 10.59 -11.02 3.22
C TRP A 21 10.93 -10.05 4.36
N ASP A 22 11.54 -8.88 4.07
CA ASP A 22 11.87 -7.88 5.10
C ASP A 22 10.78 -6.80 5.23
N ALA A 23 9.60 -7.03 4.66
CA ALA A 23 8.48 -6.08 4.66
C ALA A 23 7.15 -6.74 5.01
N TYR A 24 7.18 -7.83 5.78
CA TYR A 24 5.97 -8.44 6.30
C TYR A 24 5.14 -7.39 7.06
N PRO A 25 3.81 -7.33 6.85
CA PRO A 25 2.96 -6.40 7.58
C PRO A 25 2.95 -6.77 9.06
N HIS A 26 3.06 -5.76 9.92
CA HIS A 26 3.06 -5.91 11.38
C HIS A 26 1.69 -5.58 11.96
N GLU A 27 1.43 -6.08 13.17
CA GLU A 27 0.23 -5.72 13.90
C GLU A 27 0.37 -4.33 14.50
N GLU A 28 -0.64 -3.51 14.29
CA GLU A 28 -0.68 -2.10 14.63
C GLU A 28 -1.93 -1.83 15.47
N LYS A 29 -1.80 -0.97 16.49
CA LYS A 29 -2.94 -0.55 17.32
C LYS A 29 -3.75 0.52 16.61
N VAL A 30 -4.84 0.13 15.96
CA VAL A 30 -5.68 1.05 15.17
C VAL A 30 -6.87 1.55 15.99
N CYS A 31 -7.13 2.86 15.94
CA CYS A 31 -8.31 3.45 16.59
C CYS A 31 -9.59 3.33 15.74
N VAL A 32 -10.63 2.73 16.32
CA VAL A 32 -12.00 2.65 15.81
C VAL A 32 -12.72 3.97 16.08
N ILE A 33 -12.50 4.95 15.20
CA ILE A 33 -13.25 6.22 15.28
C ILE A 33 -14.58 6.03 14.59
N THR A 34 -15.64 5.89 15.39
CA THR A 34 -16.97 6.44 15.05
C THR A 34 -17.26 7.73 15.82
N GLU A 35 -16.45 8.11 16.82
CA GLU A 35 -16.64 9.30 17.70
C GLU A 35 -15.29 9.85 18.27
N PRO A 36 -15.20 11.09 18.80
CA PRO A 36 -13.97 11.88 18.96
C PRO A 36 -13.00 11.46 20.10
N LEU A 37 -13.07 10.23 20.60
CA LEU A 37 -12.41 9.80 21.85
C LEU A 37 -11.11 9.00 21.68
N CYS A 38 -10.38 9.16 20.59
CA CYS A 38 -9.00 8.62 20.48
C CYS A 38 -8.02 9.64 21.04
N ASN A 39 -7.79 9.62 22.35
CA ASN A 39 -6.81 10.46 23.06
C ASN A 39 -6.02 9.59 24.04
N ASP A 40 -4.70 9.77 24.08
CA ASP A 40 -3.75 9.11 25.00
C ASP A 40 -4.12 9.29 26.49
N HIS A 41 -4.89 10.31 26.82
CA HIS A 41 -5.38 10.59 28.17
C HIS A 41 -6.62 9.79 28.58
N ILE A 42 -7.40 9.24 27.63
CA ILE A 42 -8.62 8.47 27.91
C ILE A 42 -8.36 7.01 27.53
N LYS A 43 -7.86 6.26 28.51
CA LYS A 43 -7.53 4.85 28.37
C LYS A 43 -8.79 3.99 28.17
N ILE A 44 -8.71 3.13 27.14
CA ILE A 44 -9.41 1.83 27.02
C ILE A 44 -10.88 1.94 26.56
N ARG A 45 -11.11 1.85 25.24
CA ARG A 45 -12.27 1.11 24.65
C ARG A 45 -12.35 1.07 23.11
N ASN A 46 -11.58 1.89 22.38
CA ASN A 46 -11.77 2.05 20.92
C ASN A 46 -10.58 1.58 20.05
N TYR A 47 -9.68 0.73 20.54
CA TYR A 47 -8.55 0.24 19.74
C TYR A 47 -8.73 -1.24 19.39
N TYR A 48 -8.32 -1.64 18.19
CA TYR A 48 -8.17 -3.03 17.80
C TYR A 48 -6.79 -3.24 17.17
N MET A 49 -6.24 -4.45 17.31
CA MET A 49 -5.02 -4.84 16.60
C MET A 49 -5.41 -5.18 15.16
N ALA A 50 -4.93 -4.38 14.21
CA ALA A 50 -5.06 -4.67 12.79
C ALA A 50 -3.69 -5.01 12.24
N ARG A 51 -3.62 -5.81 11.18
CA ARG A 51 -2.40 -6.00 10.39
C ARG A 51 -2.65 -5.47 8.98
N PRO A 52 -2.54 -4.15 8.73
CA PRO A 52 -2.88 -3.58 7.42
C PRO A 52 -2.01 -4.16 6.30
N TYR A 53 -2.61 -4.44 5.15
CA TYR A 53 -1.84 -4.87 3.99
C TYR A 53 -0.93 -3.74 3.49
N ASN A 54 0.38 -3.99 3.47
CA ASN A 54 1.41 -2.99 3.13
C ASN A 54 2.08 -3.24 1.78
N PHE A 55 1.44 -4.02 0.88
CA PHE A 55 1.99 -4.41 -0.42
C PHE A 55 3.30 -5.19 -0.37
N MET A 56 3.74 -5.64 0.81
CA MET A 56 5.08 -6.17 1.11
C MET A 56 6.20 -5.20 0.69
N MET A 57 5.92 -3.91 0.68
CA MET A 57 6.86 -2.88 0.26
C MET A 57 7.71 -2.40 1.46
N ARG A 58 9.03 -2.39 1.28
CA ARG A 58 9.98 -1.78 2.23
C ARG A 58 9.92 -0.25 2.13
N ILE A 59 10.47 0.42 3.14
CA ILE A 59 10.48 1.89 3.22
C ILE A 59 11.03 2.59 1.97
N ASN A 60 12.08 2.02 1.35
CA ASN A 60 12.66 2.59 0.13
C ASN A 60 11.72 2.48 -1.07
N GLN A 61 10.94 1.41 -1.17
CA GLN A 61 9.95 1.23 -2.24
C GLN A 61 8.75 2.15 -2.04
N TRP A 62 8.31 2.36 -0.79
CA TRP A 62 7.30 3.37 -0.46
C TRP A 62 7.75 4.78 -0.83
N ALA A 63 9.03 5.10 -0.64
CA ALA A 63 9.60 6.39 -1.02
C ALA A 63 9.63 6.63 -2.54
N GLU A 64 9.54 5.59 -3.37
CA GLU A 64 9.44 5.75 -4.83
C GLU A 64 8.04 6.23 -5.28
N VAL A 65 7.01 6.15 -4.42
CA VAL A 65 5.63 6.52 -4.76
C VAL A 65 5.46 8.04 -4.69
N ALA A 66 5.81 8.72 -5.79
CA ALA A 66 5.81 10.18 -5.85
C ALA A 66 4.42 10.82 -6.06
N ASN A 67 3.43 10.05 -6.53
CA ASN A 67 2.04 10.53 -6.62
C ASN A 67 1.39 10.46 -5.23
N THR A 68 1.09 11.62 -4.66
CA THR A 68 0.59 11.73 -3.28
C THR A 68 -0.76 11.03 -3.14
N ILE A 69 -1.65 11.20 -4.11
CA ILE A 69 -2.98 10.58 -4.05
C ILE A 69 -2.90 9.05 -4.13
N GLU A 70 -2.03 8.51 -4.99
CA GLU A 70 -1.80 7.07 -5.07
C GLU A 70 -1.30 6.50 -3.74
N LEU A 71 -0.33 7.17 -3.11
CA LEU A 71 0.20 6.80 -1.80
C LEU A 71 -0.90 6.78 -0.72
N LEU A 72 -1.74 7.83 -0.67
CA LEU A 72 -2.85 7.93 0.28
C LEU A 72 -3.93 6.86 0.03
N MET A 73 -4.22 6.56 -1.24
CA MET A 73 -5.14 5.49 -1.61
C MET A 73 -4.57 4.12 -1.22
N ALA A 74 -3.28 3.88 -1.40
CA ALA A 74 -2.62 2.61 -1.06
C ALA A 74 -2.69 2.34 0.44
N VAL A 75 -2.42 3.37 1.24
CA VAL A 75 -2.56 3.31 2.69
C VAL A 75 -4.01 3.04 3.09
N ARG A 76 -4.97 3.79 2.52
CA ARG A 76 -6.39 3.56 2.80
C ARG A 76 -6.81 2.14 2.47
N PHE A 77 -6.41 1.65 1.30
CA PHE A 77 -6.65 0.29 0.86
C PHE A 77 -6.03 -0.72 1.83
N GLY A 78 -4.78 -0.53 2.26
CA GLY A 78 -4.13 -1.37 3.26
C GLY A 78 -4.90 -1.47 4.57
N MET A 79 -5.43 -0.34 5.07
CA MET A 79 -6.27 -0.31 6.27
C MET A 79 -7.63 -1.02 6.09
N GLU A 80 -8.18 -1.03 4.87
CA GLU A 80 -9.41 -1.78 4.55
C GLU A 80 -9.14 -3.31 4.51
N TRP A 81 -7.88 -3.72 4.30
CA TRP A 81 -7.42 -5.11 4.23
C TRP A 81 -6.58 -5.51 5.45
N ASP A 82 -7.28 -5.86 6.53
CA ASP A 82 -6.67 -6.40 7.76
C ASP A 82 -6.28 -7.87 7.59
N MET A 83 -4.97 -8.15 7.56
CA MET A 83 -4.37 -9.46 7.33
C MET A 83 -4.58 -10.44 8.49
N ASN A 84 -4.94 -9.96 9.69
CA ASN A 84 -5.31 -10.84 10.80
C ASN A 84 -6.58 -11.65 10.53
N LYS A 85 -7.36 -11.29 9.50
CA LYS A 85 -8.58 -12.00 9.07
C LYS A 85 -8.31 -13.11 8.05
N PHE A 86 -7.05 -13.31 7.68
CA PHE A 86 -6.63 -14.23 6.64
C PHE A 86 -5.61 -15.24 7.19
N ASP A 87 -5.45 -16.37 6.50
CA ASP A 87 -4.40 -17.33 6.82
C ASP A 87 -3.03 -16.70 6.51
N ASP A 88 -2.10 -16.72 7.47
CA ASP A 88 -0.75 -16.16 7.32
C ASP A 88 -0.01 -16.71 6.10
N ARG A 89 -0.33 -17.93 5.66
CA ARG A 89 0.25 -18.54 4.45
C ARG A 89 -0.06 -17.73 3.18
N LEU A 90 -1.13 -16.93 3.15
CA LEU A 90 -1.43 -16.07 2.01
C LEU A 90 -0.39 -14.95 1.82
N LEU A 91 0.27 -14.50 2.89
CA LEU A 91 1.37 -13.52 2.80
C LEU A 91 2.64 -14.09 2.16
N SER A 92 2.70 -15.40 1.96
CA SER A 92 3.76 -16.07 1.20
C SER A 92 3.32 -16.50 -0.21
N ASP A 93 2.06 -16.26 -0.59
CA ASP A 93 1.50 -16.67 -1.88
C ASP A 93 1.54 -15.51 -2.90
N PRO A 94 2.37 -15.60 -3.96
CA PRO A 94 2.42 -14.58 -5.00
C PRO A 94 1.09 -14.39 -5.74
N GLY A 95 0.23 -15.41 -5.80
CA GLY A 95 -1.11 -15.33 -6.35
C GLY A 95 -2.02 -14.41 -5.52
N PHE A 96 -1.92 -14.47 -4.19
CA PHE A 96 -2.62 -13.54 -3.31
C PHE A 96 -2.17 -12.11 -3.54
N HIS A 97 -0.86 -11.86 -3.57
CA HIS A 97 -0.34 -10.50 -3.81
C HIS A 97 -0.67 -9.98 -5.22
N THR A 98 -0.67 -10.84 -6.24
CA THR A 98 -1.15 -10.48 -7.58
C THR A 98 -2.59 -9.98 -7.53
N GLN A 99 -3.47 -10.70 -6.82
CA GLN A 99 -4.85 -10.27 -6.63
C GLN A 99 -4.95 -8.92 -5.90
N MET A 100 -4.13 -8.70 -4.86
CA MET A 100 -4.13 -7.45 -4.10
C MET A 100 -3.69 -6.25 -4.94
N TYR A 101 -2.65 -6.39 -5.76
CA TYR A 101 -2.20 -5.33 -6.68
C TYR A 101 -3.27 -5.01 -7.74
N ILE A 102 -3.98 -6.01 -8.27
CA ILE A 102 -5.08 -5.79 -9.22
C ILE A 102 -6.29 -5.12 -8.54
N ARG A 103 -6.62 -5.54 -7.31
CA ARG A 103 -7.69 -4.88 -6.53
C ARG A 103 -7.35 -3.44 -6.22
N PHE A 104 -6.09 -3.15 -5.89
CA PHE A 104 -5.62 -1.78 -5.73
C PHE A 104 -5.68 -0.99 -7.04
N HIS A 105 -5.33 -1.58 -8.18
CA HIS A 105 -5.48 -0.95 -9.49
C HIS A 105 -6.94 -0.49 -9.72
N ASN A 106 -7.92 -1.36 -9.49
CA ASN A 106 -9.33 -1.00 -9.61
C ASN A 106 -9.76 0.04 -8.58
N TYR A 107 -9.20 -0.03 -7.37
CA TYR A 107 -9.42 0.95 -6.32
C TYR A 107 -8.98 2.35 -6.76
N VAL A 108 -7.79 2.45 -7.35
CA VAL A 108 -7.26 3.68 -7.94
C VAL A 108 -8.18 4.19 -9.04
N LEU A 109 -8.54 3.35 -10.02
CA LEU A 109 -9.43 3.76 -11.11
C LEU A 109 -10.77 4.30 -10.60
N LYS A 110 -11.40 3.59 -9.66
CA LYS A 110 -12.68 4.00 -9.07
C LYS A 110 -12.57 5.35 -8.37
N HIS A 111 -11.50 5.59 -7.63
CA HIS A 111 -11.35 6.82 -6.84
C HIS A 111 -10.70 7.97 -7.63
N ALA A 112 -9.97 7.69 -8.71
CA ALA A 112 -9.40 8.68 -9.62
C ALA A 112 -10.47 9.51 -10.35
N MET A 113 -11.70 8.99 -10.45
CA MET A 113 -12.84 9.68 -11.03
C MET A 113 -13.47 10.73 -10.11
N LYS A 114 -13.02 10.82 -8.85
CA LYS A 114 -13.51 11.84 -7.91
C LYS A 114 -12.89 13.20 -8.20
N GLU A 115 -13.57 14.26 -7.79
CA GLU A 115 -13.00 15.60 -7.79
C GLU A 115 -11.89 15.74 -6.74
N GLY A 116 -10.85 16.53 -7.04
CA GLY A 116 -9.71 16.74 -6.14
C GLY A 116 -10.12 17.29 -4.77
N ALA A 117 -11.06 18.24 -4.71
CA ALA A 117 -11.55 18.76 -3.43
C ALA A 117 -12.25 17.67 -2.59
N ARG A 118 -13.00 16.78 -3.22
CA ARG A 118 -13.70 15.68 -2.54
C ARG A 118 -12.72 14.67 -1.97
N ILE A 119 -11.70 14.27 -2.72
CA ILE A 119 -10.72 13.30 -2.23
C ILE A 119 -9.85 13.89 -1.12
N VAL A 120 -9.49 15.18 -1.24
CA VAL A 120 -8.79 15.91 -0.17
C VAL A 120 -9.65 15.96 1.08
N GLY A 121 -10.94 16.28 0.95
CA GLY A 121 -11.89 16.24 2.06
C GLY A 121 -11.92 14.87 2.75
N GLU A 122 -11.99 13.77 2.00
CA GLU A 122 -11.95 12.40 2.55
C GLU A 122 -10.64 12.13 3.33
N PHE A 123 -9.49 12.53 2.80
CA PHE A 123 -8.19 12.31 3.46
C PHE A 123 -7.90 13.32 4.58
N GLN A 124 -8.58 14.46 4.59
CA GLN A 124 -8.46 15.45 5.66
C GLN A 124 -9.37 15.14 6.85
N GLN A 125 -10.34 14.22 6.71
CA GLN A 125 -11.17 13.78 7.83
C GLN A 125 -10.29 13.32 8.99
N THR A 126 -10.57 13.82 10.19
CA THR A 126 -9.85 13.47 11.42
C THR A 126 -9.80 11.96 11.62
N ALA A 127 -10.90 11.25 11.31
CA ALA A 127 -10.94 9.80 11.39
C ALA A 127 -9.93 9.12 10.46
N PHE A 128 -9.77 9.61 9.23
CA PHE A 128 -8.76 9.11 8.30
C PHE A 128 -7.36 9.44 8.79
N LYS A 129 -7.10 10.69 9.20
CA LYS A 129 -5.78 11.10 9.72
C LYS A 129 -5.36 10.30 10.95
N VAL A 130 -6.27 10.08 11.90
CA VAL A 130 -5.95 9.31 13.11
C VAL A 130 -5.79 7.83 12.79
N ARG A 131 -6.62 7.23 11.92
CA ARG A 131 -6.42 5.84 11.46
C ARG A 131 -5.12 5.69 10.69
N PHE A 132 -4.81 6.62 9.81
CA PHE A 132 -3.53 6.71 9.11
C PHE A 132 -2.37 6.74 10.10
N LEU A 133 -2.39 7.70 11.04
CA LEU A 133 -1.32 7.87 12.03
C LEU A 133 -1.24 6.75 13.06
N SER A 134 -2.26 5.89 13.20
CA SER A 134 -2.25 4.75 14.14
C SER A 134 -2.03 3.40 13.47
N ALA A 135 -2.40 3.24 12.20
CA ALA A 135 -2.17 2.03 11.40
C ALA A 135 -0.81 2.04 10.69
N PHE A 136 -0.22 3.22 10.51
CA PHE A 136 1.14 3.41 10.02
C PHE A 136 1.98 4.09 11.11
N ALA A 137 1.76 3.70 12.38
CA ALA A 137 2.11 4.45 13.58
C ALA A 137 3.50 5.06 13.53
N VAL A 138 3.53 6.38 13.29
CA VAL A 138 4.76 7.18 13.43
C VAL A 138 5.22 7.23 14.89
N ASP A 139 4.36 6.88 15.84
CA ASP A 139 4.68 6.89 17.27
C ASP A 139 5.20 5.54 17.80
N GLU A 140 5.14 4.44 17.03
CA GLU A 140 6.05 3.30 17.27
C GLU A 140 7.52 3.66 16.97
N LEU A 141 7.78 4.75 16.22
CA LEU A 141 9.12 5.36 16.13
C LEU A 141 9.50 6.26 17.32
N LEU A 142 8.56 6.58 18.22
CA LEU A 142 8.82 7.32 19.46
C LEU A 142 8.76 6.41 20.71
N GLU A 143 8.01 5.31 20.69
CA GLU A 143 7.99 4.31 21.78
C GLU A 143 9.08 3.24 21.68
N LEU A 144 9.86 3.18 20.60
CA LEU A 144 11.18 2.51 20.54
C LEU A 144 12.26 3.14 21.45
N ARG A 145 11.86 3.91 22.45
CA ARG A 145 12.74 4.48 23.49
C ARG A 145 13.43 3.41 24.35
N ASN A 146 13.11 2.12 24.21
CA ASN A 146 13.77 1.02 24.94
C ASN A 146 14.02 -0.26 24.12
N LEU A 147 14.19 -0.20 22.80
CA LEU A 147 14.80 -1.31 22.04
C LEU A 147 16.16 -0.87 21.50
N SER A 148 17.13 -1.78 21.59
CA SER A 148 18.56 -1.51 21.50
C SER A 148 18.97 -0.74 20.25
N LYS A 149 19.92 0.18 20.44
CA LYS A 149 20.56 1.12 19.49
C LYS A 149 21.27 0.49 18.28
N PHE A 150 20.80 -0.62 17.72
CA PHE A 150 21.36 -1.19 16.50
C PHE A 150 20.27 -1.23 15.43
N ASP A 151 20.50 -0.43 14.38
CA ASP A 151 19.91 -0.53 13.03
C ASP A 151 18.75 0.38 12.58
N GLN A 152 18.62 1.62 13.08
CA GLN A 152 17.73 2.61 12.40
C GLN A 152 18.40 3.98 12.21
N GLY A 153 18.86 4.21 10.98
CA GLY A 153 19.57 5.41 10.55
C GLY A 153 18.67 6.64 10.37
N LYS A 154 19.29 7.81 10.53
CA LYS A 154 18.77 9.19 10.35
C LYS A 154 17.93 9.43 9.08
N GLU A 155 18.08 8.58 8.07
CA GLU A 155 17.37 8.62 6.79
C GLU A 155 15.90 8.17 6.90
N ILE A 156 15.59 7.21 7.78
CA ILE A 156 14.21 6.71 7.98
C ILE A 156 13.34 7.80 8.63
N TYR A 157 13.88 8.49 9.63
CA TYR A 157 13.22 9.62 10.29
C TYR A 157 12.93 10.79 9.33
N GLY A 158 13.81 11.06 8.37
CA GLY A 158 13.57 12.07 7.33
C GLY A 158 12.39 11.71 6.42
N LYS A 159 12.31 10.45 5.95
CA LYS A 159 11.26 9.98 5.04
C LYS A 159 9.87 9.95 5.69
N ILE A 160 9.80 9.72 7.01
CA ILE A 160 8.55 9.81 7.78
C ILE A 160 8.10 11.25 7.96
N GLN A 161 9.05 12.17 8.16
CA GLN A 161 8.74 13.60 8.18
C GLN A 161 8.23 14.06 6.81
N ASP A 162 8.79 13.56 5.71
CA ASP A 162 8.31 13.85 4.36
C ASP A 162 6.87 13.36 4.13
N LEU A 163 6.50 12.21 4.70
CA LEU A 163 5.13 11.69 4.65
C LEU A 163 4.16 12.57 5.44
N LYS A 164 4.54 13.00 6.65
CA LYS A 164 3.77 13.96 7.46
C LYS A 164 3.61 15.30 6.74
N ASP A 165 4.68 15.79 6.13
CA ASP A 165 4.69 17.00 5.33
C ASP A 165 3.79 16.88 4.10
N THR A 166 3.77 15.70 3.47
CA THR A 166 2.88 15.39 2.33
C THR A 166 1.40 15.49 2.74
N PHE A 167 1.04 14.98 3.93
CA PHE A 167 -0.29 15.17 4.50
C PHE A 167 -0.61 16.63 4.82
N ALA A 168 0.36 17.38 5.35
CA ALA A 168 0.19 18.78 5.70
C ALA A 168 0.04 19.69 4.47
N LYS A 169 0.68 19.33 3.35
CA LYS A 169 0.67 20.09 2.09
C LYS A 169 -0.41 19.62 1.10
N LEU A 170 -1.18 18.58 1.44
CA LEU A 170 -2.27 18.06 0.61
C LEU A 170 -3.31 19.16 0.35
N ASN A 171 -3.40 19.60 -0.91
CA ASN A 171 -4.34 20.61 -1.36
C ASN A 171 -5.07 20.16 -2.64
N ALA A 172 -6.20 20.81 -2.93
CA ALA A 172 -7.07 20.42 -4.04
C ALA A 172 -6.40 20.52 -5.41
N ALA A 173 -5.51 21.50 -5.63
CA ALA A 173 -4.83 21.68 -6.91
C ALA A 173 -3.85 20.53 -7.20
N ARG A 174 -3.04 20.17 -6.21
CA ARG A 174 -2.12 19.01 -6.32
C ARG A 174 -2.90 17.71 -6.45
N ALA A 175 -3.93 17.51 -5.64
CA ALA A 175 -4.78 16.32 -5.70
C ALA A 175 -5.43 16.16 -7.08
N THR A 176 -5.93 17.25 -7.67
CA THR A 176 -6.53 17.22 -9.02
C THR A 176 -5.50 16.81 -10.07
N THR A 177 -4.28 17.33 -9.98
CA THR A 177 -3.18 16.95 -10.88
C THR A 177 -2.83 15.48 -10.74
N ASP A 178 -2.64 15.01 -9.51
CA ASP A 178 -2.30 13.61 -9.21
C ASP A 178 -3.41 12.65 -9.68
N LEU A 179 -4.68 12.97 -9.45
CA LEU A 179 -5.83 12.19 -9.94
C LEU A 179 -5.88 12.15 -11.47
N ALA A 180 -5.62 13.29 -12.14
CA ALA A 180 -5.60 13.35 -13.60
C ALA A 180 -4.51 12.44 -14.17
N GLN A 181 -3.32 12.41 -13.57
CA GLN A 181 -2.25 11.50 -14.00
C GLN A 181 -2.64 10.03 -13.84
N LEU A 182 -3.27 9.65 -12.72
CA LEU A 182 -3.74 8.27 -12.49
C LEU A 182 -4.81 7.86 -13.51
N ARG A 183 -5.73 8.78 -13.84
CA ARG A 183 -6.76 8.55 -14.86
C ARG A 183 -6.16 8.43 -16.26
N MET A 184 -5.22 9.31 -16.62
CA MET A 184 -4.55 9.27 -17.91
C MET A 184 -3.68 8.02 -18.06
N ASN A 185 -3.09 7.53 -16.98
CA ASN A 185 -2.30 6.31 -16.98
C ASN A 185 -3.14 5.03 -16.95
N ASP A 186 -4.48 5.14 -16.82
CA ASP A 186 -5.37 3.98 -16.71
C ASP A 186 -4.99 3.08 -15.52
N GLY A 187 -4.68 3.70 -14.37
CA GLY A 187 -4.32 3.00 -13.13
C GLY A 187 -3.13 3.62 -12.38
N PRO A 188 -2.62 2.93 -11.34
CA PRO A 188 -1.50 3.39 -10.52
C PRO A 188 -0.22 3.58 -11.34
N LEU A 189 0.50 4.66 -11.05
CA LEU A 189 1.76 5.01 -11.70
C LEU A 189 2.93 4.23 -11.09
N PHE A 190 2.89 3.97 -9.79
CA PHE A 190 4.02 3.42 -9.04
C PHE A 190 3.73 2.02 -8.49
N ILE A 191 2.63 1.84 -7.75
CA ILE A 191 2.24 0.56 -7.13
C ILE A 191 1.46 -0.26 -8.17
N ASN A 192 2.21 -0.73 -9.17
CA ASN A 192 1.72 -1.54 -10.29
C ASN A 192 2.59 -2.79 -10.47
N ARG A 193 2.44 -3.47 -11.60
CA ARG A 193 3.19 -4.70 -11.93
C ARG A 193 4.71 -4.53 -11.89
N GLU A 194 5.24 -3.34 -12.21
CA GLU A 194 6.67 -3.09 -12.13
C GLU A 194 7.15 -3.00 -10.68
N MET A 195 6.38 -2.36 -9.80
CA MET A 195 6.67 -2.40 -8.35
C MET A 195 6.53 -3.83 -7.82
N PHE A 196 5.54 -4.60 -8.28
CA PHE A 196 5.42 -6.01 -7.91
C PHE A 196 6.69 -6.79 -8.25
N LYS A 197 7.22 -6.65 -9.48
CA LYS A 197 8.48 -7.29 -9.88
C LYS A 197 9.65 -6.89 -8.98
N LYS A 198 9.74 -5.61 -8.62
CA LYS A 198 10.77 -5.11 -7.68
C LYS A 198 10.62 -5.68 -6.27
N VAL A 199 9.39 -5.82 -5.79
CA VAL A 199 9.09 -6.29 -4.42
C VAL A 199 9.28 -7.78 -4.30
N PHE A 200 8.81 -8.54 -5.29
CA PHE A 200 8.71 -9.99 -5.21
C PHE A 200 9.84 -10.72 -5.95
N ASN A 201 10.67 -10.00 -6.73
CA ASN A 201 11.64 -10.58 -7.67
C ASN A 201 11.00 -11.58 -8.66
N GLN A 202 9.71 -11.40 -8.93
CA GLN A 202 8.95 -12.21 -9.87
C GLN A 202 7.78 -11.44 -10.44
N ASP A 203 7.25 -11.90 -11.57
CA ASP A 203 6.08 -11.29 -12.17
C ASP A 203 4.77 -11.76 -11.53
N PHE A 204 3.67 -11.10 -11.85
CA PHE A 204 2.32 -11.51 -11.48
C PHE A 204 2.08 -12.99 -11.80
N ASN A 205 1.42 -13.68 -10.87
CA ASN A 205 1.07 -15.08 -11.07
C ASN A 205 0.13 -15.22 -12.27
N PRO A 206 0.51 -15.97 -13.34
CA PRO A 206 -0.24 -15.95 -14.58
C PRO A 206 -1.61 -16.63 -14.47
N LYS A 207 -1.77 -17.61 -13.57
CA LYS A 207 -3.07 -18.21 -13.29
C LYS A 207 -4.02 -17.24 -12.60
N MET A 208 -3.51 -16.48 -11.63
CA MET A 208 -4.32 -15.44 -10.98
C MET A 208 -4.73 -14.37 -11.98
N ILE A 209 -3.82 -13.94 -12.86
CA ILE A 209 -4.16 -13.03 -13.96
C ILE A 209 -5.29 -13.58 -14.82
N GLN A 210 -5.22 -14.87 -15.20
CA GLN A 210 -6.28 -15.51 -15.99
C GLN A 210 -7.62 -15.50 -15.24
N ILE A 211 -7.62 -15.87 -13.95
CA ILE A 211 -8.83 -15.84 -13.11
C ILE A 211 -9.42 -14.43 -13.07
N MET A 212 -8.62 -13.42 -12.77
CA MET A 212 -9.07 -12.03 -12.64
C MET A 212 -9.54 -11.44 -13.98
N LYS A 213 -8.98 -11.89 -15.12
CA LYS A 213 -9.51 -11.57 -16.46
C LYS A 213 -10.86 -12.21 -16.71
N GLN A 214 -11.02 -13.48 -16.34
CA GLN A 214 -12.29 -14.21 -16.50
C GLN A 214 -13.41 -13.60 -15.64
N THR A 215 -13.09 -13.13 -14.43
CA THR A 215 -14.04 -12.41 -13.57
C THR A 215 -14.22 -10.94 -13.94
N ARG A 216 -13.52 -10.46 -14.98
CA ARG A 216 -13.50 -9.05 -15.43
C ARG A 216 -13.03 -8.07 -14.36
N GLU A 217 -12.28 -8.55 -13.38
CA GLU A 217 -11.63 -7.74 -12.36
C GLU A 217 -10.28 -7.18 -12.82
N TYR A 218 -9.68 -7.68 -13.89
CA TYR A 218 -8.42 -7.15 -14.39
C TYR A 218 -8.59 -6.50 -15.77
N PRO A 219 -8.70 -5.16 -15.84
CA PRO A 219 -8.89 -4.44 -17.10
C PRO A 219 -7.64 -4.42 -17.98
N GLY A 220 -6.46 -4.64 -17.38
CA GLY A 220 -5.17 -4.60 -18.05
C GLY A 220 -4.13 -3.91 -17.18
N ASP A 221 -2.89 -3.87 -17.67
CA ASP A 221 -1.84 -3.09 -17.02
C ASP A 221 -1.99 -1.58 -17.34
N PRO A 222 -1.57 -0.68 -16.43
CA PRO A 222 -1.54 0.75 -16.72
C PRO A 222 -0.65 1.09 -17.92
N ILE A 223 -0.87 2.25 -18.57
CA ILE A 223 -0.17 2.67 -19.79
C ILE A 223 1.35 2.62 -19.63
N ASN A 224 1.88 3.17 -18.54
CA ASN A 224 3.31 3.21 -18.26
C ASN A 224 3.97 1.83 -18.08
N VAL A 225 3.19 0.78 -17.90
CA VAL A 225 3.64 -0.62 -17.91
C VAL A 225 3.52 -1.19 -19.33
N ARG A 226 2.40 -0.95 -20.03
CA ARG A 226 2.15 -1.44 -21.39
C ARG A 226 3.18 -0.94 -22.40
N GLU A 227 3.49 0.35 -22.36
CA GLU A 227 4.43 1.01 -23.29
C GLU A 227 5.88 0.55 -23.13
N LYS A 228 6.22 -0.09 -22.01
CA LYS A 228 7.55 -0.68 -21.77
C LYS A 228 7.75 -2.04 -22.45
N GLY A 229 6.75 -2.54 -23.20
CA GLY A 229 6.95 -3.62 -24.16
C GLY A 229 6.99 -5.04 -23.60
N PHE A 230 6.33 -5.32 -22.46
CA PHE A 230 6.27 -6.67 -21.88
C PHE A 230 4.95 -7.41 -22.16
N TYR A 231 4.53 -7.47 -23.43
CA TYR A 231 3.54 -8.46 -23.89
C TYR A 231 4.19 -9.46 -24.84
#